data_AF-A0A225UF74-F1
#
_entry.id   AF-A0A225UF74-F1
#
_cell.length_a   1.000
_cell.length_b   1.000
_cell.length_c   1.000
_cell.angle_alpha   90.00
_cell.angle_beta   90.00
_cell.angle_gamma   90.00
#
_symmetry.space_group_name_H-M   'P 1'
#
loop_
_entity.id
_entity.type
_entity.pdbx_description
1 polymer ?
#
loop_
_entity_poly.entity_id
_entity_poly.type
_entity_poly.pdbx_seq_one_letter_code
_entity_poly.pdbx_strand_id
1 'polypeptide(L)'
;MEPTAIDLHEKLRGSFNMYLIVHRGTGRSTRLSCSTATNLKFSTWENDDQALSVGKCGEELAAKYGDVAMFSTTSVAKDIASFMGEYTNGEDTIVFGQNYGAVLGERLMHLNPPEVTGYVFDGITTTAWTSEYPWDQPMTTSQIHEEIAARFKKKGLEGVIKRLIAQFDKNPESICAVIINSLFNNTNASKSIPDSPSFVLRVTLGVMLFDSEMRKMIPPIVYRLNRCADEDLDVLKHFTQVNQNAITADAEDKNYQSPLLNIVIYYSEMWQMSRLSMTEIKKRYADVLISNI
;
A
#
# COMPACT_ATOMS: atom_id res chain seq x y z
N MET A 1 -2.16 -19.61 3.12
CA MET A 1 -1.04 -19.41 2.19
C MET A 1 -1.38 -18.16 1.40
N GLU A 2 -0.42 -17.26 1.17
CA GLU A 2 -0.63 -16.02 0.41
C GLU A 2 -1.38 -16.33 -0.91
N PRO A 3 -2.53 -15.69 -1.21
CA PRO A 3 -3.30 -16.00 -2.42
C PRO A 3 -2.48 -15.91 -3.71
N THR A 4 -1.56 -14.93 -3.78
CA THR A 4 -0.63 -14.75 -4.90
C THR A 4 0.34 -15.93 -5.05
N ALA A 5 0.79 -16.50 -3.93
CA ALA A 5 1.67 -17.65 -3.93
C ALA A 5 0.96 -18.91 -4.47
N ILE A 6 -0.30 -19.11 -4.07
CA ILE A 6 -1.14 -20.21 -4.59
C ILE A 6 -1.32 -20.07 -6.10
N ASP A 7 -1.76 -18.89 -6.56
CA ASP A 7 -1.98 -18.62 -7.99
C ASP A 7 -0.70 -18.82 -8.82
N LEU A 8 0.44 -18.36 -8.32
CA LEU A 8 1.73 -18.56 -8.96
C LEU A 8 2.10 -20.05 -9.05
N HIS A 9 1.95 -20.78 -7.94
CA HIS A 9 2.24 -22.22 -7.89
C HIS A 9 1.35 -23.01 -8.85
N GLU A 10 0.06 -22.67 -8.95
CA GLU A 10 -0.88 -23.28 -9.90
C GLU A 10 -0.53 -22.96 -11.35
N LYS A 11 -0.25 -21.70 -11.69
CA LYS A 11 0.13 -21.27 -13.05
C LYS A 11 1.41 -21.94 -13.53
N LEU A 12 2.33 -22.20 -12.62
CA LEU A 12 3.58 -22.92 -12.86
C LEU A 12 3.46 -24.43 -12.61
N ARG A 13 2.24 -24.96 -12.45
CA ARG A 13 1.93 -26.40 -12.38
C ARG A 13 2.67 -27.15 -11.27
N GLY A 14 3.02 -26.46 -10.18
CA GLY A 14 3.77 -27.02 -9.06
C GLY A 14 5.16 -27.55 -9.44
N SER A 15 5.79 -26.99 -10.48
CA SER A 15 7.10 -27.44 -10.97
C SER A 15 8.30 -26.97 -10.14
N PHE A 16 8.07 -26.30 -9.01
CA PHE A 16 9.12 -25.68 -8.19
C PHE A 16 8.72 -25.73 -6.71
N ASN A 17 9.72 -25.74 -5.83
CA ASN A 17 9.51 -25.59 -4.40
C ASN A 17 9.31 -24.10 -4.09
N MET A 18 8.20 -23.78 -3.40
CA MET A 18 7.89 -22.40 -3.02
C MET A 18 8.08 -22.21 -1.52
N TYR A 19 9.00 -21.31 -1.16
CA TYR A 19 9.29 -20.97 0.22
C TYR A 19 8.75 -19.57 0.55
N LEU A 20 7.83 -19.50 1.50
CA LEU A 20 7.29 -18.22 2.00
C LEU A 20 7.99 -17.87 3.30
N ILE A 21 8.86 -16.86 3.25
CA ILE A 21 9.65 -16.44 4.39
C ILE A 21 8.88 -15.44 5.24
N VAL A 22 8.81 -15.71 6.55
CA VAL A 22 8.13 -14.82 7.50
C VAL A 22 9.17 -14.00 8.26
N HIS A 23 9.09 -12.68 8.10
CA HIS A 23 10.00 -11.73 8.74
C HIS A 23 9.98 -11.87 10.27
N ARG A 24 11.15 -11.90 10.91
CA ARG A 24 11.26 -11.77 12.38
C ARG A 24 10.53 -10.50 12.85
N GLY A 25 9.86 -10.54 13.99
CA GLY A 25 9.04 -9.41 14.43
C GLY A 25 7.58 -9.45 13.98
N THR A 26 7.19 -10.38 13.11
CA THR A 26 5.80 -10.62 12.69
C THR A 26 5.15 -11.78 13.46
N GLY A 27 3.83 -11.93 13.33
CA GLY A 27 3.04 -12.85 14.14
C GLY A 27 3.15 -14.35 13.83
N ARG A 28 3.88 -14.78 12.79
CA ARG A 28 4.30 -16.20 12.63
C ARG A 28 5.72 -16.46 13.13
N SER A 29 6.40 -15.41 13.59
CA SER A 29 7.71 -15.43 14.25
C SER A 29 7.54 -14.81 15.65
N THR A 30 8.57 -14.19 16.22
CA THR A 30 8.43 -13.40 17.45
C THR A 30 7.75 -12.07 17.16
N ARG A 31 6.42 -11.97 17.33
CA ARG A 31 5.68 -10.71 17.10
C ARG A 31 6.21 -9.58 17.98
N LEU A 32 6.52 -8.44 17.39
CA LEU A 32 6.86 -7.24 18.14
C LEU A 32 5.62 -6.69 18.84
N SER A 33 5.79 -6.31 20.11
CA SER A 33 4.77 -5.67 20.92
C SER A 33 5.45 -4.80 21.98
N CYS A 34 4.87 -3.64 22.28
CA CYS A 34 5.24 -2.82 23.43
C CYS A 34 3.96 -2.28 24.08
N SER A 35 4.03 -1.95 25.36
CA SER A 35 2.89 -1.53 26.17
C SER A 35 2.28 -0.21 25.67
N THR A 36 3.12 0.65 25.11
CA THR A 36 2.78 1.95 24.54
C THR A 36 2.18 1.91 23.13
N ALA A 37 2.24 0.76 22.43
CA ALA A 37 1.78 0.61 21.05
C ALA A 37 0.47 -0.16 20.83
N THR A 38 -0.36 -0.32 21.87
CA THR A 38 -1.64 -1.02 21.76
C THR A 38 -2.59 -0.42 20.69
N ASN A 39 -2.30 0.79 20.20
CA ASN A 39 -3.04 1.45 19.12
C ASN A 39 -2.15 2.12 18.05
N LEU A 40 -0.88 1.70 17.87
CA LEU A 40 -0.07 2.24 16.77
C LEU A 40 -0.71 1.82 15.43
N LYS A 41 -1.33 2.80 14.78
CA LYS A 41 -1.84 2.69 13.42
C LYS A 41 -0.83 3.36 12.52
N PHE A 42 -0.28 2.62 11.58
CA PHE A 42 0.46 3.22 10.48
C PHE A 42 -0.51 4.16 9.77
N SER A 43 -0.25 5.45 9.89
CA SER A 43 -0.92 6.47 9.10
C SER A 43 0.18 7.38 8.61
N THR A 44 0.15 7.78 7.34
CA THR A 44 1.04 8.83 6.80
C THR A 44 0.80 10.22 7.44
N TRP A 45 0.03 10.25 8.53
CA TRP A 45 -0.58 11.40 9.18
C TRP A 45 -0.20 11.43 10.65
N GLU A 46 1.09 11.30 10.93
CA GLU A 46 1.58 11.23 12.31
C GLU A 46 1.49 12.61 12.97
N ASN A 47 0.85 12.66 14.14
CA ASN A 47 0.97 13.78 15.05
C ASN A 47 2.16 13.55 16.01
N ASP A 48 2.63 14.61 16.67
CA ASP A 48 3.79 14.54 17.57
C ASP A 48 3.61 13.47 18.67
N ASP A 49 2.39 13.22 19.13
CA ASP A 49 2.08 12.20 20.14
C ASP A 49 2.36 10.76 19.66
N GLN A 50 2.09 10.46 18.38
CA GLN A 50 2.44 9.17 17.78
C GLN A 50 3.96 9.00 17.69
N ALA A 51 4.69 10.03 17.27
CA ALA A 51 6.15 9.97 17.22
C ALA A 51 6.77 9.71 18.61
N LEU A 52 6.24 10.36 19.67
CA LEU A 52 6.66 10.08 21.05
C LEU A 52 6.33 8.65 21.50
N SER A 53 5.17 8.11 21.09
CA SER A 53 4.79 6.72 21.37
C SER A 53 5.74 5.72 20.68
N VAL A 54 6.12 5.98 19.43
CA VAL A 54 7.09 5.16 18.69
C VAL A 54 8.46 5.19 19.37
N GLY A 55 8.94 6.35 19.82
CA GLY A 55 10.19 6.48 20.56
C GLY A 55 10.22 5.65 21.84
N LYS A 56 9.19 5.76 22.69
CA LYS A 56 9.06 4.96 23.92
C LYS A 56 8.98 3.47 23.63
N CYS A 57 8.28 3.09 22.56
CA CYS A 57 8.23 1.71 22.13
C CYS A 57 9.62 1.19 21.72
N GLY A 58 10.42 2.01 21.04
CA GLY A 58 11.82 1.71 20.72
C GLY A 58 12.65 1.42 21.96
N GLU A 59 12.50 2.21 23.02
CA GLU A 59 13.17 1.98 24.31
C GLU A 59 12.73 0.65 24.97
N GLU A 60 11.43 0.35 24.96
CA GLU A 60 10.90 -0.93 25.47
C GLU A 60 11.45 -2.13 24.69
N LEU A 61 11.52 -2.01 23.36
CA LEU A 61 12.08 -3.05 22.50
C LEU A 61 13.58 -3.23 22.75
N ALA A 62 14.32 -2.13 22.92
CA ALA A 62 15.75 -2.17 23.21
C ALA A 62 16.02 -2.80 24.59
N ALA A 63 15.22 -2.47 25.59
CA ALA A 63 15.31 -3.10 26.91
C ALA A 63 15.03 -4.62 26.86
N LYS A 64 14.12 -5.05 25.97
CA LYS A 64 13.74 -6.47 25.84
C LYS A 64 14.72 -7.30 25.02
N TYR A 65 15.20 -6.76 23.90
CA TYR A 65 15.94 -7.52 22.89
C TYR A 65 17.40 -7.06 22.73
N GLY A 66 17.81 -5.98 23.40
CA GLY A 66 19.11 -5.36 23.20
C GLY A 66 19.13 -4.54 21.91
N ASP A 67 19.99 -4.90 20.96
CA ASP A 67 20.08 -4.19 19.70
C ASP A 67 18.85 -4.48 18.81
N VAL A 68 17.96 -3.48 18.72
CA VAL A 68 16.73 -3.57 17.91
C VAL A 68 17.03 -3.70 16.42
N ALA A 69 18.25 -3.38 15.95
CA ALA A 69 18.68 -3.63 14.58
C ALA A 69 18.66 -5.13 14.21
N MET A 70 18.53 -6.03 15.19
CA MET A 70 18.24 -7.43 14.94
C MET A 70 16.95 -7.62 14.15
N PHE A 71 16.00 -6.68 14.14
CA PHE A 71 14.76 -6.73 13.36
C PHE A 71 14.82 -5.97 12.02
N SER A 72 16.01 -5.51 11.60
CA SER A 72 16.19 -4.78 10.35
C SER A 72 16.03 -5.65 9.10
N THR A 73 15.83 -5.00 7.96
CA THR A 73 15.83 -5.64 6.63
C THR A 73 17.12 -6.41 6.39
N THR A 74 18.26 -5.89 6.85
CA THR A 74 19.56 -6.56 6.71
C THR A 74 19.62 -7.86 7.51
N SER A 75 19.07 -7.86 8.73
CA SER A 75 19.01 -9.08 9.54
C SER A 75 18.15 -10.16 8.91
N VAL A 76 17.03 -9.80 8.27
CA VAL A 76 16.19 -10.78 7.55
C VAL A 76 16.81 -11.24 6.24
N ALA A 77 17.53 -10.37 5.53
CA ALA A 77 18.31 -10.81 4.36
C ALA A 77 19.32 -11.89 4.76
N LYS A 78 19.98 -11.76 5.92
CA LYS A 78 20.87 -12.80 6.45
C LYS A 78 20.13 -14.08 6.81
N ASP A 79 18.95 -13.99 7.40
CA ASP A 79 18.11 -15.17 7.66
C ASP A 79 17.76 -15.92 6.39
N ILE A 80 17.41 -15.19 5.32
CA ILE A 80 17.08 -15.79 4.03
C ILE A 80 18.31 -16.46 3.43
N ALA A 81 19.48 -15.81 3.48
CA ALA A 81 20.73 -16.40 3.00
C ALA A 81 21.08 -17.70 3.76
N SER A 82 21.01 -17.69 5.10
CA SER A 82 21.20 -18.90 5.91
C SER A 82 20.16 -19.97 5.58
N PHE A 83 18.89 -19.58 5.42
CA PHE A 83 17.82 -20.51 5.10
C PHE A 83 18.06 -21.23 3.77
N MET A 84 18.49 -20.47 2.75
CA MET A 84 18.79 -21.03 1.43
C MET A 84 19.91 -22.05 1.50
N GLY A 85 21.01 -21.72 2.17
CA GLY A 85 22.16 -22.64 2.30
C GLY A 85 21.89 -23.89 3.15
N GLU A 86 20.97 -23.82 4.12
CA GLU A 86 20.71 -24.93 5.06
C GLU A 86 19.51 -25.80 4.72
N TYR A 87 18.45 -25.23 4.13
CA TYR A 87 17.13 -25.90 4.04
C TYR A 87 16.55 -26.01 2.64
N THR A 88 17.23 -25.50 1.61
CA THR A 88 16.82 -25.73 0.22
C THR A 88 17.42 -27.04 -0.31
N ASN A 89 16.98 -27.43 -1.51
CA ASN A 89 17.48 -28.62 -2.20
C ASN A 89 18.82 -28.38 -2.94
N GLY A 90 19.42 -27.19 -2.81
CA GLY A 90 20.66 -26.85 -3.50
C GLY A 90 20.51 -26.61 -5.01
N GLU A 91 19.27 -26.53 -5.51
CA GLU A 91 18.96 -26.18 -6.89
C GLU A 91 18.91 -24.65 -7.08
N ASP A 92 18.88 -24.23 -8.36
CA ASP A 92 18.76 -22.83 -8.75
C ASP A 92 17.57 -22.14 -8.07
N THR A 93 17.85 -21.08 -7.29
CA THR A 93 16.84 -20.33 -6.56
C THR A 93 16.56 -18.98 -7.21
N ILE A 94 15.29 -18.67 -7.44
CA ILE A 94 14.82 -17.35 -7.85
C ILE A 94 14.16 -16.66 -6.66
N VAL A 95 14.62 -15.45 -6.33
CA VAL A 95 14.04 -14.63 -5.28
C VAL A 95 12.96 -13.71 -5.87
N PHE A 96 11.72 -13.88 -5.42
CA PHE A 96 10.61 -13.00 -5.77
C PHE A 96 10.34 -12.00 -4.63
N GLY A 97 10.29 -10.71 -4.94
CA GLY A 97 10.04 -9.64 -3.98
C GLY A 97 8.98 -8.66 -4.46
N GLN A 98 7.89 -8.51 -3.72
CA GLN A 98 6.85 -7.50 -4.00
C GLN A 98 6.89 -6.36 -2.97
N ASN A 99 6.79 -5.10 -3.41
CA ASN A 99 6.81 -3.91 -2.54
C ASN A 99 8.05 -3.90 -1.61
N TYR A 100 7.86 -3.94 -0.28
CA TYR A 100 8.97 -4.06 0.68
C TYR A 100 9.86 -5.29 0.40
N GLY A 101 9.30 -6.37 -0.16
CA GLY A 101 10.06 -7.53 -0.59
C GLY A 101 11.13 -7.21 -1.64
N ALA A 102 10.97 -6.14 -2.43
CA ALA A 102 12.01 -5.67 -3.35
C ALA A 102 13.21 -5.07 -2.60
N VAL A 103 12.98 -4.30 -1.53
CA VAL A 103 14.06 -3.79 -0.65
C VAL A 103 14.81 -4.95 -0.01
N LEU A 104 14.08 -5.93 0.50
CA LEU A 104 14.66 -7.12 1.10
C LEU A 104 15.46 -7.93 0.09
N GLY A 105 14.93 -8.09 -1.13
CA GLY A 105 15.63 -8.71 -2.25
C GLY A 105 16.91 -7.97 -2.63
N GLU A 106 16.88 -6.63 -2.69
CA GLU A 106 18.07 -5.79 -2.93
C GLU A 106 19.13 -5.98 -1.83
N ARG A 107 18.71 -6.01 -0.55
CA ARG A 107 19.63 -6.33 0.56
C ARG A 107 20.23 -7.73 0.41
N LEU A 108 19.43 -8.71 -0.02
CA LEU A 108 19.90 -10.07 -0.26
C LEU A 108 20.85 -10.15 -1.45
N MET A 109 20.62 -9.39 -2.53
CA MET A 109 21.57 -9.26 -3.65
C MET A 109 22.96 -8.81 -3.16
N HIS A 110 23.01 -7.85 -2.24
CA HIS A 110 24.29 -7.39 -1.67
C HIS A 110 25.00 -8.46 -0.83
N LEU A 111 24.28 -9.43 -0.26
CA LEU A 111 24.88 -10.57 0.44
C LEU A 111 25.42 -11.62 -0.53
N ASN A 112 25.00 -11.59 -1.80
CA ASN A 112 25.43 -12.49 -2.88
C ASN A 112 25.41 -13.99 -2.50
N PRO A 113 24.26 -14.51 -2.02
CA PRO A 113 24.14 -15.93 -1.72
C PRO A 113 24.35 -16.77 -3.00
N PRO A 114 25.20 -17.81 -2.96
CA PRO A 114 25.55 -18.59 -4.15
C PRO A 114 24.40 -19.39 -4.74
N GLU A 115 23.35 -19.69 -3.96
CA GLU A 115 22.17 -20.44 -4.41
C GLU A 115 21.25 -19.60 -5.32
N VAL A 116 21.37 -18.28 -5.31
CA VAL A 116 20.46 -17.40 -6.04
C VAL A 116 20.94 -17.16 -7.46
N THR A 117 20.14 -17.59 -8.43
CA THR A 117 20.42 -17.44 -9.87
C THR A 117 19.63 -16.31 -10.53
N GLY A 118 18.62 -15.77 -9.84
CA GLY A 118 17.83 -14.67 -10.37
C GLY A 118 16.96 -13.99 -9.31
N TYR A 119 16.55 -12.76 -9.65
CA TYR A 119 15.64 -11.95 -8.84
C TYR A 119 14.52 -11.41 -9.71
N VAL A 120 13.30 -11.40 -9.16
CA VAL A 120 12.11 -10.82 -9.78
C VAL A 120 11.48 -9.86 -8.78
N PHE A 121 11.44 -8.57 -9.11
CA PHE A 121 10.84 -7.55 -8.26
C PHE A 121 9.59 -6.95 -8.90
N ASP A 122 8.51 -6.92 -8.13
CA ASP A 122 7.21 -6.34 -8.51
C ASP A 122 6.88 -5.17 -7.57
N GLY A 123 6.56 -3.99 -8.12
CA GLY A 123 6.41 -2.76 -7.32
C GLY A 123 7.73 -2.31 -6.68
N ILE A 124 8.77 -2.09 -7.50
CA ILE A 124 10.13 -1.77 -7.04
C ILE A 124 10.13 -0.51 -6.14
N THR A 125 10.64 -0.68 -4.92
CA THR A 125 11.06 0.41 -4.05
C THR A 125 12.53 0.15 -3.69
N THR A 126 13.40 1.16 -3.83
CA THR A 126 14.84 1.01 -3.64
C THR A 126 15.30 1.52 -2.29
N THR A 127 16.43 1.00 -1.78
CA THR A 127 17.03 1.49 -0.52
C THR A 127 17.48 2.95 -0.59
N ALA A 128 17.89 3.40 -1.78
CA ALA A 128 18.07 4.82 -2.08
C ALA A 128 16.70 5.44 -2.35
N TRP A 129 16.08 6.00 -1.32
CA TRP A 129 14.87 6.80 -1.47
C TRP A 129 15.21 8.09 -2.25
N THR A 130 15.14 8.02 -3.58
CA THR A 130 15.02 9.24 -4.39
C THR A 130 13.69 9.90 -4.04
N SER A 131 13.68 11.23 -3.97
CA SER A 131 12.53 12.06 -3.56
C SER A 131 11.25 11.91 -4.39
N GLU A 132 11.27 11.05 -5.39
CA GLU A 132 10.13 10.69 -6.23
C GLU A 132 9.51 9.43 -5.64
N TYR A 133 8.37 9.58 -4.96
CA TYR A 133 7.54 8.41 -4.68
C TYR A 133 7.21 7.73 -6.02
N PRO A 134 7.30 6.40 -6.13
CA PRO A 134 6.88 5.68 -7.34
C PRO A 134 5.43 5.97 -7.77
N TRP A 135 4.60 6.46 -6.83
CA TRP A 135 3.20 6.83 -7.04
C TRP A 135 2.98 8.20 -7.67
N ASP A 136 4.02 9.05 -7.74
CA ASP A 136 3.96 10.35 -8.43
C ASP A 136 4.06 10.19 -9.96
N GLN A 137 4.19 8.96 -10.47
CA GLN A 137 4.15 8.73 -11.92
C GLN A 137 2.73 8.97 -12.45
N PRO A 138 2.54 9.96 -13.35
CA PRO A 138 1.22 10.23 -13.92
C PRO A 138 0.73 8.99 -14.67
N MET A 139 -0.51 8.59 -14.40
CA MET A 139 -1.21 7.54 -15.16
C MET A 139 -1.06 7.83 -16.66
N THR A 140 -0.32 6.98 -17.37
CA THR A 140 -0.41 6.97 -18.82
C THR A 140 -1.72 6.29 -19.18
N THR A 141 -2.58 7.01 -19.90
CA THR A 141 -3.92 6.58 -20.34
C THR A 141 -3.91 5.41 -21.33
N SER A 142 -2.73 4.83 -21.59
CA SER A 142 -2.48 3.77 -22.58
C SER A 142 -3.09 2.41 -22.22
N GLN A 143 -3.59 2.23 -21.00
CA GLN A 143 -4.19 0.97 -20.53
C GLN A 143 -5.73 0.94 -20.60
N ILE A 144 -6.37 1.99 -21.14
CA ILE A 144 -7.83 2.08 -21.21
C ILE A 144 -8.31 1.45 -22.53
N HIS A 145 -9.22 0.49 -22.45
CA HIS A 145 -9.87 -0.14 -23.60
C HIS A 145 -10.53 0.92 -24.52
N GLU A 146 -10.39 0.79 -25.84
CA GLU A 146 -10.80 1.82 -26.82
C GLU A 146 -12.27 2.24 -26.70
N GLU A 147 -13.17 1.29 -26.46
CA GLU A 147 -14.61 1.55 -26.29
C GLU A 147 -14.92 2.43 -25.07
N ILE A 148 -14.12 2.27 -24.02
CA ILE A 148 -14.23 3.04 -22.80
C ILE A 148 -13.62 4.44 -23.01
N ALA A 149 -12.46 4.51 -23.67
CA ALA A 149 -11.83 5.78 -24.03
C ALA A 149 -12.76 6.67 -24.87
N ALA A 150 -13.53 6.07 -25.78
CA ALA A 150 -14.51 6.77 -26.61
C ALA A 150 -15.59 7.51 -25.78
N ARG A 151 -15.91 7.05 -24.57
CA ARG A 151 -16.88 7.70 -23.67
C ARG A 151 -16.35 9.00 -23.04
N PHE A 152 -15.04 9.21 -23.02
CA PHE A 152 -14.41 10.39 -22.42
C PHE A 152 -14.11 11.52 -23.41
N LYS A 153 -14.29 11.30 -24.73
CA LYS A 153 -14.17 12.28 -25.84
C LYS A 153 -13.00 13.28 -25.65
N LYS A 154 -13.15 14.52 -26.17
CA LYS A 154 -12.11 15.58 -26.29
C LYS A 154 -11.22 15.85 -25.08
N LYS A 155 -11.64 15.51 -23.84
CA LYS A 155 -10.87 15.82 -22.63
C LYS A 155 -10.14 14.61 -22.01
N GLY A 156 -10.42 13.39 -22.50
CA GLY A 156 -9.86 12.16 -21.95
C GLY A 156 -10.26 11.87 -20.50
N LEU A 157 -9.91 10.70 -19.98
CA LEU A 157 -10.22 10.28 -18.61
C LEU A 157 -9.64 11.27 -17.58
N GLU A 158 -8.37 11.65 -17.73
CA GLU A 158 -7.70 12.63 -16.88
C GLU A 158 -8.47 13.94 -16.78
N GLY A 159 -8.88 14.51 -17.91
CA GLY A 159 -9.61 15.77 -17.94
C GLY A 159 -11.02 15.65 -17.32
N VAL A 160 -11.58 14.43 -17.23
CA VAL A 160 -12.83 14.17 -16.52
C VAL A 160 -12.60 14.09 -15.02
N ILE A 161 -11.55 13.40 -14.57
CA ILE A 161 -11.16 13.32 -13.16
C ILE A 161 -10.87 14.73 -12.61
N LYS A 162 -10.10 15.56 -13.33
CA LYS A 162 -9.84 16.96 -12.95
C LYS A 162 -11.11 17.78 -12.77
N ARG A 163 -12.12 17.56 -13.62
CA ARG A 163 -13.43 18.23 -13.48
C ARG A 163 -14.21 17.74 -12.28
N LEU A 164 -14.22 16.42 -12.05
CA LEU A 164 -14.89 15.83 -10.89
C LEU A 164 -14.33 16.36 -9.58
N ILE A 165 -13.01 16.41 -9.45
CA ILE A 165 -12.33 17.02 -8.30
C ILE A 165 -12.83 18.45 -8.08
N ALA A 166 -12.78 19.30 -9.12
CA ALA A 166 -13.23 20.69 -9.01
C ALA A 166 -14.73 20.81 -8.70
N GLN A 167 -15.57 19.91 -9.21
CA GLN A 167 -17.00 19.86 -8.91
C GLN A 167 -17.26 19.49 -7.45
N PHE A 168 -16.54 18.50 -6.92
CA PHE A 168 -16.65 18.04 -5.54
C PHE A 168 -16.11 19.08 -4.56
N ASP A 169 -15.01 19.78 -4.90
CA ASP A 169 -14.52 20.91 -4.11
C ASP A 169 -15.53 22.06 -4.07
N LYS A 170 -16.18 22.35 -5.18
CA LYS A 170 -17.17 23.43 -5.29
C LYS A 170 -18.51 23.09 -4.62
N ASN A 171 -18.93 21.82 -4.67
CA ASN A 171 -20.20 21.35 -4.13
C ASN A 171 -20.05 19.98 -3.43
N PRO A 172 -19.48 19.96 -2.21
CA PRO A 172 -19.23 18.72 -1.48
C PRO A 172 -20.50 17.97 -1.07
N GLU A 173 -21.64 18.67 -1.02
CA GLU A 173 -22.95 18.11 -0.67
C GLU A 173 -23.74 17.59 -1.88
N SER A 174 -23.14 17.58 -3.08
CA SER A 174 -23.78 16.96 -4.25
C SER A 174 -24.00 15.47 -4.03
N ILE A 175 -25.06 14.89 -4.60
CA ILE A 175 -25.44 13.48 -4.38
C ILE A 175 -24.27 12.53 -4.62
N CYS A 176 -23.55 12.65 -5.74
CA CYS A 176 -22.40 11.79 -6.03
C CYS A 176 -21.17 12.09 -5.17
N ALA A 177 -20.98 13.32 -4.70
CA ALA A 177 -19.91 13.65 -3.75
C ALA A 177 -20.18 12.97 -2.39
N VAL A 178 -21.41 13.04 -1.89
CA VAL A 178 -21.83 12.35 -0.66
C VAL A 178 -21.71 10.83 -0.79
N ILE A 179 -22.10 10.26 -1.94
CA ILE A 179 -21.92 8.83 -2.20
C ILE A 179 -20.45 8.45 -2.10
N ILE A 180 -19.56 9.16 -2.78
CA ILE A 180 -18.12 8.86 -2.73
C ILE A 180 -17.55 9.04 -1.32
N ASN A 181 -17.92 10.11 -0.62
CA ASN A 181 -17.46 10.37 0.74
C ASN A 181 -17.89 9.27 1.73
N SER A 182 -19.01 8.60 1.46
CA SER A 182 -19.53 7.52 2.31
C SER A 182 -18.58 6.33 2.48
N LEU A 183 -17.63 6.13 1.56
CA LEU A 183 -16.60 5.08 1.64
C LEU A 183 -15.86 5.10 2.99
N PHE A 184 -15.52 6.29 3.48
CA PHE A 184 -14.71 6.45 4.69
C PHE A 184 -15.49 6.91 5.93
N ASN A 185 -16.77 7.30 5.79
CA ASN A 185 -17.61 7.88 6.85
C ASN A 185 -17.75 7.04 8.15
N ASN A 186 -17.38 5.76 8.13
CA ASN A 186 -17.43 4.86 9.30
C ASN A 186 -16.12 4.08 9.53
N THR A 187 -15.03 4.54 8.94
CA THR A 187 -13.72 3.88 9.10
C THR A 187 -12.87 4.65 10.09
N ASN A 188 -12.07 3.95 10.89
CA ASN A 188 -11.09 4.62 11.76
C ASN A 188 -10.02 5.42 10.98
N ALA A 189 -9.98 5.31 9.64
CA ALA A 189 -9.15 6.11 8.74
C ALA A 189 -9.69 7.55 8.54
N SER A 190 -10.96 7.81 8.88
CA SER A 190 -11.61 9.13 8.78
C SER A 190 -10.96 10.21 9.63
N LYS A 191 -10.25 9.89 10.72
CA LYS A 191 -9.67 10.93 11.59
C LYS A 191 -8.41 11.59 11.04
N SER A 192 -7.77 10.99 10.04
CA SER A 192 -6.47 11.42 9.49
C SER A 192 -6.55 11.88 8.03
N ILE A 193 -7.60 11.49 7.32
CA ILE A 193 -7.84 11.81 5.90
C ILE A 193 -8.62 13.14 5.81
N PRO A 194 -8.20 14.14 5.02
CA PRO A 194 -9.03 15.31 4.74
C PRO A 194 -10.43 14.90 4.26
N ASP A 195 -11.46 15.35 4.97
CA ASP A 195 -12.88 14.98 4.80
C ASP A 195 -13.55 15.46 3.49
N SER A 196 -12.78 15.90 2.49
CA SER A 196 -13.36 16.38 1.24
C SER A 196 -13.69 15.22 0.29
N PRO A 197 -14.87 15.21 -0.34
CA PRO A 197 -15.22 14.19 -1.34
C PRO A 197 -14.23 14.11 -2.51
N SER A 198 -13.58 15.23 -2.84
CA SER A 198 -12.51 15.29 -3.85
C SER A 198 -11.25 14.53 -3.41
N PHE A 199 -10.88 14.61 -2.13
CA PHE A 199 -9.76 13.85 -1.58
C PHE A 199 -10.10 12.37 -1.54
N VAL A 200 -11.29 12.02 -1.06
CA VAL A 200 -11.78 10.63 -1.05
C VAL A 200 -11.81 10.03 -2.46
N LEU A 201 -12.22 10.80 -3.47
CA LEU A 201 -12.16 10.39 -4.87
C LEU A 201 -10.72 10.05 -5.29
N ARG A 202 -9.74 10.90 -4.97
CA ARG A 202 -8.32 10.66 -5.31
C ARG A 202 -7.81 9.37 -4.70
N VAL A 203 -8.08 9.16 -3.41
CA VAL A 203 -7.69 7.95 -2.65
C VAL A 203 -8.33 6.70 -3.25
N THR A 204 -9.63 6.77 -3.52
CA THR A 204 -10.37 5.64 -4.07
C THR A 204 -9.80 5.21 -5.42
N LEU A 205 -9.57 6.17 -6.32
CA LEU A 205 -8.98 5.89 -7.63
C LEU A 205 -7.55 5.37 -7.51
N GLY A 206 -6.77 5.80 -6.51
CA GLY A 206 -5.41 5.34 -6.29
C GLY A 206 -5.36 3.91 -5.79
N VAL A 207 -6.22 3.57 -4.82
CA VAL A 207 -6.35 2.20 -4.32
C VAL A 207 -6.80 1.24 -5.42
N MET A 208 -7.70 1.67 -6.30
CA MET A 208 -8.14 0.86 -7.45
C MET A 208 -7.01 0.54 -8.42
N LEU A 209 -5.89 1.28 -8.43
CA LEU A 209 -4.75 0.99 -9.31
C LEU A 209 -3.98 -0.28 -8.92
N PHE A 210 -4.06 -0.69 -7.65
CA PHE A 210 -3.32 -1.85 -7.15
C PHE A 210 -3.88 -3.17 -7.67
N ASP A 211 -5.20 -3.24 -7.85
CA ASP A 211 -5.87 -4.46 -8.30
C ASP A 211 -6.17 -4.39 -9.81
N SER A 212 -5.82 -5.45 -10.53
CA SER A 212 -5.97 -5.46 -12.00
C SER A 212 -7.43 -5.46 -12.47
N GLU A 213 -8.37 -5.96 -11.68
CA GLU A 213 -9.80 -5.93 -11.98
C GLU A 213 -10.41 -4.57 -11.59
N MET A 214 -10.04 -4.03 -10.42
CA MET A 214 -10.45 -2.68 -10.00
C MET A 214 -9.94 -1.60 -10.95
N ARG A 215 -8.74 -1.77 -11.52
CA ARG A 215 -8.22 -0.88 -12.58
C ARG A 215 -9.17 -0.74 -13.75
N LYS A 216 -9.78 -1.85 -14.19
CA LYS A 216 -10.77 -1.86 -15.28
C LYS A 216 -12.05 -1.12 -14.90
N MET A 217 -12.34 -1.01 -13.61
CA MET A 217 -13.51 -0.30 -13.08
C MET A 217 -13.32 1.20 -12.94
N ILE A 218 -12.09 1.73 -12.98
CA ILE A 218 -11.82 3.18 -12.86
C ILE A 218 -12.62 3.98 -13.90
N PRO A 219 -12.54 3.68 -15.21
CA PRO A 219 -13.30 4.45 -16.19
C PRO A 219 -14.83 4.39 -16.01
N PRO A 220 -15.50 3.22 -15.91
CA PRO A 220 -16.96 3.22 -15.73
C PRO A 220 -17.40 3.95 -14.46
N ILE A 221 -16.65 3.86 -13.36
CA ILE A 221 -16.94 4.64 -12.14
C ILE A 221 -16.80 6.15 -12.39
N VAL A 222 -15.69 6.61 -12.97
CA VAL A 222 -15.47 8.02 -13.30
C VAL A 222 -16.54 8.56 -14.27
N TYR A 223 -16.95 7.75 -15.25
CA TYR A 223 -18.01 8.12 -16.19
C TYR A 223 -19.34 8.35 -15.47
N ARG A 224 -19.73 7.42 -14.60
CA ARG A 224 -20.97 7.49 -13.82
C ARG A 224 -20.96 8.63 -12.82
N LEU A 225 -19.82 8.88 -12.16
CA LEU A 225 -19.66 10.04 -11.27
C LEU A 225 -19.80 11.37 -12.02
N ASN A 226 -19.19 11.49 -13.20
CA ASN A 226 -19.26 12.72 -13.99
C ASN A 226 -20.67 12.96 -14.56
N ARG A 227 -21.41 11.89 -14.88
CA ARG A 227 -22.79 11.99 -15.35
C ARG A 227 -23.77 12.25 -14.20
N CYS A 228 -23.59 11.55 -13.08
CA CYS A 228 -24.39 11.62 -11.87
C CYS A 228 -25.92 11.66 -12.13
N ALA A 229 -26.40 10.78 -13.03
CA ALA A 229 -27.83 10.65 -13.31
C ALA A 229 -28.49 9.65 -12.36
N ASP A 230 -29.83 9.64 -12.29
CA ASP A 230 -30.58 8.73 -11.42
C ASP A 230 -30.21 7.25 -11.65
N GLU A 231 -29.99 6.85 -12.91
CA GLU A 231 -29.55 5.51 -13.31
C GLU A 231 -28.10 5.14 -12.90
N ASP A 232 -27.33 6.10 -12.40
CA ASP A 232 -25.97 5.88 -11.89
C ASP A 232 -25.95 5.62 -10.38
N LEU A 233 -26.95 6.11 -9.65
CA LEU A 233 -26.88 6.20 -8.19
C LEU A 233 -26.81 4.83 -7.52
N ASP A 234 -27.58 3.86 -7.99
CA ASP A 234 -27.59 2.51 -7.41
C ASP A 234 -26.27 1.78 -7.64
N VAL A 235 -25.67 1.93 -8.83
CA VAL A 235 -24.35 1.35 -9.15
C VAL A 235 -23.27 1.98 -8.28
N LEU A 236 -23.29 3.30 -8.12
CA LEU A 236 -22.31 4.02 -7.31
C LEU A 236 -22.44 3.68 -5.83
N LYS A 237 -23.67 3.59 -5.29
CA LYS A 237 -23.91 3.15 -3.91
C LYS A 237 -23.48 1.71 -3.68
N HIS A 238 -23.77 0.81 -4.62
CA HIS A 238 -23.31 -0.57 -4.53
C HIS A 238 -21.78 -0.65 -4.54
N PHE A 239 -21.14 0.10 -5.44
CA PHE A 239 -19.68 0.21 -5.48
C PHE A 239 -19.11 0.68 -4.14
N THR A 240 -19.65 1.75 -3.55
CA THR A 240 -19.13 2.26 -2.28
C THR A 240 -19.42 1.30 -1.11
N GLN A 241 -20.57 0.64 -1.10
CA GLN A 241 -20.91 -0.35 -0.06
C GLN A 241 -19.99 -1.58 -0.10
N VAL A 242 -19.74 -2.15 -1.29
CA VAL A 242 -18.85 -3.32 -1.44
C VAL A 242 -17.43 -2.98 -0.99
N ASN A 243 -16.91 -1.82 -1.42
CA ASN A 243 -15.57 -1.38 -1.04
C ASN A 243 -15.49 -1.01 0.45
N GLN A 244 -16.52 -0.40 1.02
CA GLN A 244 -16.57 -0.13 2.46
C GLN A 244 -16.55 -1.43 3.27
N ASN A 245 -17.29 -2.46 2.85
CA ASN A 245 -17.25 -3.77 3.52
C ASN A 245 -15.86 -4.40 3.44
N ALA A 246 -15.15 -4.25 2.32
CA ALA A 246 -13.78 -4.73 2.20
C ALA A 246 -12.81 -3.98 3.14
N ILE A 247 -13.00 -2.66 3.31
CA ILE A 247 -12.18 -1.84 4.22
C ILE A 247 -12.46 -2.17 5.69
N THR A 248 -13.72 -2.45 6.05
CA THR A 248 -14.13 -2.71 7.44
C THR A 248 -14.05 -4.18 7.84
N ALA A 249 -13.87 -5.10 6.88
CA ALA A 249 -13.69 -6.51 7.15
C ALA A 249 -12.51 -6.73 8.11
N ASP A 250 -12.71 -7.56 9.13
CA ASP A 250 -11.61 -8.06 9.93
C ASP A 250 -10.73 -8.94 9.06
N ALA A 251 -9.55 -8.45 8.68
CA ALA A 251 -8.56 -9.30 8.02
C ALA A 251 -8.24 -10.50 8.93
N GLU A 252 -8.48 -11.71 8.43
CA GLU A 252 -8.24 -12.97 9.14
C GLU A 252 -6.79 -13.06 9.67
N ASP A 253 -5.86 -12.35 9.00
CA ASP A 253 -4.44 -12.30 9.32
C ASP A 253 -4.00 -11.15 10.25
N LYS A 254 -4.92 -10.39 10.86
CA LYS A 254 -4.56 -9.28 11.80
C LYS A 254 -3.58 -9.71 12.91
N ASN A 255 -3.70 -10.96 13.36
CA ASN A 255 -2.83 -11.54 14.37
C ASN A 255 -1.42 -11.86 13.86
N TYR A 256 -1.26 -12.07 12.54
CA TYR A 256 0.02 -12.32 11.89
C TYR A 256 0.73 -11.04 11.44
N GLN A 257 -0.03 -9.95 11.27
CA GLN A 257 0.52 -8.64 10.96
C GLN A 257 1.26 -8.01 12.17
N SER A 258 2.27 -7.20 11.86
CA SER A 258 3.03 -6.42 12.84
C SER A 258 3.18 -4.97 12.37
N PRO A 259 2.19 -4.12 12.65
CA PRO A 259 2.27 -2.68 12.36
C PRO A 259 3.48 -2.03 13.03
N LEU A 260 3.85 -2.49 14.22
CA LEU A 260 5.02 -2.00 14.94
C LEU A 260 6.33 -2.31 14.18
N LEU A 261 6.48 -3.52 13.64
CA LEU A 261 7.64 -3.85 12.82
C LEU A 261 7.73 -2.96 11.58
N ASN A 262 6.59 -2.74 10.91
CA ASN A 262 6.53 -1.86 9.75
C ASN A 262 7.00 -0.44 10.10
N ILE A 263 6.53 0.12 11.21
CA ILE A 263 6.96 1.44 11.72
C ILE A 263 8.47 1.46 12.02
N VAL A 264 8.99 0.44 12.71
CA VAL A 264 10.42 0.36 13.05
C VAL A 264 11.28 0.37 11.79
N ILE A 265 10.95 -0.47 10.79
CA ILE A 265 11.66 -0.52 9.51
C ILE A 265 11.54 0.82 8.78
N TYR A 266 10.34 1.39 8.73
CA TYR A 266 10.09 2.62 8.00
C TYR A 266 10.92 3.78 8.58
N TYR A 267 10.90 3.98 9.90
CA TYR A 267 11.67 5.04 10.54
C TYR A 267 13.18 4.84 10.52
N SER A 268 13.65 3.60 10.63
CA SER A 268 15.08 3.32 10.72
C SER A 268 15.77 3.22 9.36
N GLU A 269 15.04 2.79 8.32
CA GLU A 269 15.64 2.44 7.03
C GLU A 269 15.02 3.19 5.83
N MET A 270 13.85 3.82 6.00
CA MET A 270 13.09 4.38 4.87
C MET A 270 12.72 5.87 5.03
N TRP A 271 12.82 6.44 6.23
CA TRP A 271 12.40 7.80 6.51
C TRP A 271 13.41 8.83 6.03
N GLN A 272 12.99 9.77 5.16
CA GLN A 272 13.83 10.88 4.72
C GLN A 272 14.11 11.84 5.89
N MET A 273 15.39 12.18 6.10
CA MET A 273 15.82 13.04 7.23
C MET A 273 15.19 14.43 7.26
N SER A 274 14.60 14.94 6.17
CA SER A 274 13.84 16.19 6.20
C SER A 274 12.36 15.91 6.53
N ARG A 275 11.99 16.17 7.78
CA ARG A 275 10.62 16.11 8.28
C ARG A 275 9.72 17.08 7.50
N LEU A 276 9.08 16.61 6.43
CA LEU A 276 8.01 17.37 5.78
C LEU A 276 6.90 17.57 6.79
N SER A 277 6.41 18.80 6.90
CA SER A 277 5.25 19.11 7.73
C SER A 277 4.00 18.41 7.20
N MET A 278 3.03 18.17 8.07
CA MET A 278 1.74 17.60 7.67
C MET A 278 1.05 18.43 6.59
N THR A 279 1.24 19.75 6.59
CA THR A 279 0.75 20.65 5.55
C THR A 279 1.38 20.35 4.19
N GLU A 280 2.69 20.09 4.14
CA GLU A 280 3.40 19.74 2.90
C GLU A 280 2.98 18.36 2.38
N ILE A 281 2.77 17.39 3.27
CA ILE A 281 2.25 16.06 2.91
C ILE A 281 0.83 16.18 2.33
N LYS A 282 -0.09 16.91 3.00
CA LYS A 282 -1.45 17.18 2.47
C LYS A 282 -1.40 17.82 1.10
N LYS A 283 -0.55 18.83 0.95
CA LYS A 283 -0.41 19.57 -0.29
C LYS A 283 0.05 18.66 -1.44
N ARG A 284 1.06 17.82 -1.22
CA ARG A 284 1.51 16.85 -2.24
C ARG A 284 0.38 15.94 -2.73
N TYR A 285 -0.39 15.37 -1.81
CA TYR A 285 -1.53 14.51 -2.18
C TYR A 285 -2.68 15.26 -2.86
N ALA A 286 -2.88 16.54 -2.54
CA ALA A 286 -3.87 17.38 -3.22
C ALA A 286 -3.41 17.83 -4.62
N ASP A 287 -2.10 17.97 -4.83
CA ASP A 287 -1.51 18.47 -6.08
C ASP A 287 -1.45 17.38 -7.18
N VAL A 288 -1.45 16.09 -6.82
CA VAL A 288 -1.47 14.97 -7.78
C VAL A 288 -2.90 14.58 -8.19
N LEU A 289 -3.10 14.04 -9.40
CA LEU A 289 -4.44 13.69 -9.91
C LEU A 289 -5.13 12.56 -9.13
N ILE A 290 -4.35 11.54 -8.78
CA ILE A 290 -4.75 10.33 -8.06
C ILE A 290 -3.70 10.12 -6.96
N SER A 291 -4.12 9.66 -5.79
CA SER A 291 -3.25 9.46 -4.63
C SER A 291 -3.64 8.15 -3.94
N ASN A 292 -2.67 7.43 -3.40
CA ASN A 292 -2.87 6.36 -2.43
C ASN A 292 -2.19 6.81 -1.13
N ILE A 293 -2.89 6.73 -0.02
CA ILE A 293 -2.28 6.93 1.30
C ILE A 293 -1.59 5.65 1.73
#